data_AF-A0A4W6F4Y7-F1
#
_entry.id   AF-A0A4W6F4Y7-F1
#
_cell.length_a   1.000
_cell.length_b   1.000
_cell.length_c   1.000
_cell.angle_alpha   90.00
_cell.angle_beta   90.00
_cell.angle_gamma   90.00
#
_symmetry.space_group_name_H-M   'P 1'
#
loop_
_entity.id
_entity.type
_entity.pdbx_description
1 polymer ?
#
loop_
_entity_poly.entity_id
_entity_poly.type
_entity_poly.pdbx_seq_one_letter_code
_entity_poly.pdbx_strand_id
1 'polypeptide(L)'
;DSVQIICKEGYSPQVDQITEYNLILYMFSSLSRPPHLPDGDTTERLKFKYSHDERVEYICQNYYIMQGGPFRTCNNGHWTGAIRCLKPCTVDRQLMTRHNIQFKYILGDKLRSTHNGEIEFVCIRGKHHVGTYAMRQRCVDGEMNLPSCQ
;
A
#
# COMPACT_ATOMS: atom_id res chain seq x y z
N ASP A 1 8.57 29.38 29.35
CA ASP A 1 8.20 29.21 27.93
C ASP A 1 8.77 27.92 27.36
N SER A 2 7.92 26.90 27.20
CA SER A 2 8.30 25.63 26.58
C SER A 2 8.09 25.73 25.07
N VAL A 3 9.17 25.59 24.30
CA VAL A 3 9.09 25.51 22.83
C VAL A 3 8.32 24.24 22.47
N GLN A 4 7.14 24.38 21.88
CA GLN A 4 6.36 23.25 21.38
C GLN A 4 6.97 22.76 20.06
N ILE A 5 7.57 21.57 20.09
CA ILE A 5 8.07 20.93 18.87
C ILE A 5 6.89 20.26 18.16
N ILE A 6 6.55 20.79 16.99
CA ILE A 6 5.35 20.42 16.22
C ILE A 6 5.79 19.89 14.86
N CYS A 7 5.20 18.78 14.41
CA CYS A 7 5.51 18.23 13.09
C CYS A 7 5.04 19.13 11.93
N LYS A 8 5.83 19.23 10.86
CA LYS A 8 5.47 19.94 9.61
C LYS A 8 5.52 18.99 8.41
N GLU A 9 4.72 19.26 7.39
CA GLU A 9 4.79 18.53 6.12
C GLU A 9 6.10 18.90 5.39
N GLY A 10 6.76 17.91 4.79
CA GLY A 10 8.07 18.05 4.14
C GLY A 10 8.02 18.63 2.72
N TYR A 11 7.31 19.73 2.50
CA TYR A 11 7.36 20.44 1.22
C TYR A 11 7.68 21.93 1.43
N SER A 12 8.86 22.36 0.96
CA SER A 12 9.29 23.76 0.96
C SER A 12 9.37 24.26 -0.48
N PRO A 13 8.33 24.95 -1.00
CA PRO A 13 8.49 25.72 -2.21
C PRO A 13 9.20 27.03 -1.86
N GLN A 14 10.36 27.28 -2.49
CA GLN A 14 10.98 28.59 -2.51
C GLN A 14 10.08 29.50 -3.36
N VAL A 15 9.29 30.37 -2.73
CA VAL A 15 8.50 31.37 -3.46
C VAL A 15 8.80 32.74 -2.87
N ASP A 16 9.63 33.49 -3.59
CA ASP A 16 9.84 34.91 -3.35
C ASP A 16 8.57 35.66 -3.80
N GLN A 17 7.92 36.34 -2.85
CA GLN A 17 6.72 37.20 -2.96
C GLN A 17 5.38 36.56 -2.56
N ILE A 18 4.80 37.06 -1.46
CA ILE A 18 3.55 36.59 -0.84
C ILE A 18 2.38 37.40 -1.42
N THR A 19 1.50 36.74 -2.18
CA THR A 19 0.17 37.26 -2.55
C THR A 19 -0.90 36.70 -1.59
N GLU A 20 -2.13 37.22 -1.63
CA GLU A 20 -3.25 36.76 -0.79
C GLU A 20 -3.61 35.28 -1.03
N TYR A 21 -3.40 34.77 -2.25
CA TYR A 21 -3.47 33.35 -2.58
C TYR A 21 -2.33 32.53 -1.97
N ASN A 22 -1.12 33.09 -1.89
CA ASN A 22 0.03 32.45 -1.23
C ASN A 22 -0.19 32.34 0.29
N LEU A 23 -0.88 33.29 0.93
CA LEU A 23 -1.27 33.21 2.35
C LEU A 23 -2.21 32.03 2.64
N ILE A 24 -3.19 31.77 1.77
CA ILE A 24 -4.11 30.62 1.90
C ILE A 24 -3.32 29.30 1.74
N LEU A 25 -2.45 29.21 0.74
CA LEU A 25 -1.53 28.07 0.57
C LEU A 25 -0.61 27.87 1.80
N TYR A 26 -0.09 28.95 2.38
CA TYR A 26 0.72 28.92 3.61
C TYR A 26 -0.07 28.45 4.84
N MET A 27 -1.33 28.85 4.96
CA MET A 27 -2.23 28.38 6.02
C MET A 27 -2.47 26.88 5.90
N PHE A 28 -2.65 26.36 4.68
CA PHE A 28 -2.74 24.91 4.44
C PHE A 28 -1.41 24.17 4.65
N SER A 29 -0.27 24.78 4.34
CA SER A 29 1.08 24.21 4.58
C SER A 29 1.54 24.27 6.04
N SER A 30 0.83 25.01 6.90
CA SER A 30 1.12 25.10 8.34
C SER A 30 0.44 24.02 9.19
N LEU A 31 -0.34 23.13 8.56
CA LEU A 31 -0.93 21.98 9.20
C LEU A 31 0.12 20.90 9.43
N SER A 32 0.17 20.36 10.64
CA SER A 32 1.01 19.20 11.00
C SER A 32 0.43 17.91 10.42
N ARG A 33 0.11 17.90 9.13
CA ARG A 33 -0.58 16.79 8.53
C ARG A 33 0.38 15.58 8.48
N PRO A 34 -0.04 14.42 9.00
CA PRO A 34 0.70 13.19 8.82
C PRO A 34 0.87 12.89 7.32
N PRO A 35 2.00 12.31 6.89
CA PRO A 35 2.25 12.04 5.47
C PRO A 35 1.15 11.15 4.89
N HIS A 36 0.73 11.45 3.67
CA HIS A 36 -0.21 10.59 2.95
C HIS A 36 0.37 9.18 2.77
N LEU A 37 -0.48 8.16 2.94
CA LEU A 37 -0.14 6.75 2.71
C LEU A 37 -0.87 6.26 1.45
N PRO A 38 -0.14 5.96 0.35
CA PRO A 38 -0.75 5.33 -0.81
C PRO A 38 -1.44 4.00 -0.45
N ASP A 39 -2.61 3.76 -1.04
CA ASP A 39 -3.43 2.56 -0.80
C ASP A 39 -3.79 2.32 0.69
N GLY A 40 -3.82 3.39 1.48
CA GLY A 40 -4.22 3.37 2.88
C GLY A 40 -4.83 4.69 3.33
N ASP A 41 -5.29 4.73 4.57
CA ASP A 41 -5.86 5.91 5.21
C ASP A 41 -5.58 5.89 6.72
N THR A 42 -5.84 7.00 7.40
CA THR A 42 -5.76 7.07 8.86
C THR A 42 -7.00 6.47 9.51
N THR A 43 -6.84 5.76 10.62
CA THR A 43 -7.97 5.14 11.35
C THR A 43 -8.81 6.16 12.11
N GLU A 44 -8.21 7.30 12.43
CA GLU A 44 -8.81 8.36 13.24
C GLU A 44 -8.84 9.70 12.49
N ARG A 45 -9.69 10.60 12.96
CA ARG A 45 -9.70 11.97 12.46
C ARG A 45 -8.39 12.68 12.83
N LEU A 46 -7.76 13.27 11.82
CA LEU A 46 -6.52 14.02 12.00
C LEU A 46 -6.69 15.24 12.92
N LYS A 47 -5.70 15.44 13.81
CA LYS A 47 -5.55 16.66 14.61
C LYS A 47 -4.98 17.77 13.74
N PHE A 48 -5.22 19.02 14.14
CA PHE A 48 -4.59 20.18 13.49
C PHE A 48 -3.08 20.26 13.75
N LYS A 49 -2.64 19.75 14.92
CA LYS A 49 -1.25 19.77 15.38
C LYS A 49 -0.90 18.46 16.08
N TYR A 50 0.35 18.02 15.91
CA TYR A 50 0.94 16.86 16.57
C TYR A 50 2.25 17.27 17.23
N SER A 51 2.33 17.03 18.53
CA SER A 51 3.48 17.24 19.39
C SER A 51 4.46 16.07 19.27
N HIS A 52 5.68 16.26 19.76
CA HIS A 52 6.64 15.16 19.90
C HIS A 52 6.02 13.94 20.61
N ASP A 53 6.34 12.75 20.10
CA ASP A 53 5.88 11.42 20.54
C ASP A 53 4.40 11.12 20.26
N GLU A 54 3.64 12.08 19.75
CA GLU A 54 2.30 11.78 19.24
C GLU A 54 2.40 10.92 17.97
N ARG A 55 1.44 10.01 17.84
CA ARG A 55 1.38 9.02 16.77
C ARG A 55 0.05 9.06 16.06
N VAL A 56 0.09 8.67 14.79
CA VAL A 56 -1.08 8.48 13.95
C VAL A 56 -1.07 7.07 13.43
N GLU A 57 -2.20 6.41 13.61
CA GLU A 57 -2.42 5.06 13.12
C GLU A 57 -3.00 5.09 11.72
N TYR A 58 -2.47 4.21 10.88
CA TYR A 58 -2.88 4.01 9.51
C TYR A 58 -3.43 2.60 9.34
N ILE A 59 -4.27 2.45 8.33
CA ILE A 59 -4.80 1.18 7.86
C ILE A 59 -4.65 1.11 6.35
N CYS A 60 -4.33 -0.07 5.83
CA CYS A 60 -4.32 -0.29 4.38
C CYS A 60 -5.73 -0.57 3.87
N GLN A 61 -5.98 -0.27 2.60
CA GLN A 61 -7.21 -0.63 1.91
C GLN A 61 -7.44 -2.15 1.94
N ASN A 62 -8.68 -2.57 1.69
CA ASN A 62 -9.05 -3.98 1.73
C ASN A 62 -8.13 -4.84 0.84
N TYR A 63 -7.71 -5.99 1.36
CA TYR A 63 -6.75 -6.94 0.78
C TYR A 63 -5.28 -6.48 0.66
N TYR A 64 -4.96 -5.22 0.95
CA TYR A 64 -3.57 -4.79 1.03
C TYR A 64 -2.97 -5.18 2.38
N ILE A 65 -1.70 -5.55 2.38
CA ILE A 65 -0.98 -5.94 3.60
C ILE A 65 -0.05 -4.84 4.03
N MET A 66 -0.17 -4.41 5.28
CA MET A 66 0.70 -3.39 5.84
C MET A 66 2.11 -3.90 6.10
N GLN A 67 3.11 -3.09 5.76
CA GLN A 67 4.51 -3.36 6.05
C GLN A 67 5.14 -2.16 6.74
N GLY A 68 5.92 -2.45 7.80
CA GLY A 68 6.60 -1.44 8.62
C GLY A 68 5.81 -0.97 9.85
N GLY A 69 4.61 -1.53 10.08
CA GLY A 69 3.75 -1.23 11.24
C GLY A 69 2.73 -0.12 10.97
N PRO A 70 1.74 0.07 11.85
CA PRO A 70 0.61 0.95 11.58
C PRO A 70 0.83 2.39 12.01
N PHE A 71 1.93 2.72 12.71
CA PHE A 71 2.12 4.03 13.30
C PHE A 71 3.15 4.88 12.57
N ARG A 72 2.79 6.13 12.30
CA ARG A 72 3.77 7.21 12.13
C ARG A 72 3.85 8.02 13.41
N THR A 73 5.07 8.35 13.84
CA THR A 73 5.32 9.08 15.09
C THR A 73 5.98 10.41 14.79
N CYS A 74 5.48 11.48 15.41
CA CYS A 74 6.09 12.78 15.36
C CYS A 74 7.34 12.81 16.25
N ASN A 75 8.52 12.72 15.65
CA ASN A 75 9.79 12.78 16.36
C ASN A 75 10.50 14.10 16.04
N ASN A 76 10.63 14.97 17.04
CA ASN A 76 11.32 16.25 16.93
C ASN A 76 10.91 17.10 15.70
N GLY A 77 9.61 17.15 15.40
CA GLY A 77 9.07 17.95 14.30
C GLY A 77 9.06 17.23 12.94
N HIS A 78 9.51 15.98 12.90
CA HIS A 78 9.52 15.13 11.71
C HIS A 78 8.71 13.85 11.90
N TRP A 79 7.97 13.45 10.88
CA TRP A 79 7.27 12.18 10.89
C TRP A 79 8.22 11.01 10.63
N THR A 80 8.21 10.05 11.54
CA THR A 80 8.99 8.80 11.49
C THR A 80 8.05 7.59 11.43
N GLY A 81 8.57 6.41 11.10
CA GLY A 81 7.76 5.22 10.81
C GLY A 81 7.54 5.05 9.31
N ALA A 82 8.24 4.10 8.71
CA ALA A 82 8.10 3.78 7.30
C ALA A 82 6.96 2.78 7.11
N ILE A 83 5.86 3.22 6.49
CA ILE A 83 4.68 2.39 6.23
C ILE A 83 4.48 2.27 4.73
N ARG A 84 4.16 1.06 4.26
CA ARG A 84 3.64 0.81 2.90
C ARG A 84 2.52 -0.21 2.93
N CYS A 85 1.63 -0.11 1.96
CA CYS A 85 0.55 -1.06 1.71
C CYS A 85 0.91 -1.92 0.51
N LEU A 86 1.16 -3.21 0.75
CA LEU A 86 1.56 -4.18 -0.27
C LEU A 86 0.33 -4.67 -1.03
N LYS A 87 0.40 -4.60 -2.35
CA LYS A 87 -0.71 -4.87 -3.25
C LYS A 87 -1.11 -6.34 -3.23
N PRO A 88 -2.43 -6.64 -3.29
CA PRO A 88 -2.92 -7.98 -3.56
C PRO A 88 -2.78 -8.32 -5.04
N CYS A 89 -2.64 -9.62 -5.33
CA CYS A 89 -2.64 -10.15 -6.69
C CYS A 89 -4.06 -10.55 -7.08
N THR A 90 -4.46 -10.28 -8.31
CA THR A 90 -5.73 -10.76 -8.86
C THR A 90 -5.46 -11.71 -10.00
N VAL A 91 -5.96 -12.94 -9.87
CA VAL A 91 -5.90 -13.95 -10.93
C VAL A 91 -7.32 -14.19 -11.41
N ASP A 92 -7.56 -14.00 -12.69
CA ASP A 92 -8.88 -14.16 -13.31
C ASP A 92 -8.86 -15.20 -14.42
N ARG A 93 -10.05 -15.43 -14.98
CA ARG A 93 -10.29 -16.38 -16.06
C ARG A 93 -9.42 -16.13 -17.28
N GLN A 94 -9.19 -14.86 -17.61
CA GLN A 94 -8.47 -14.50 -18.83
C GLN A 94 -7.00 -14.88 -18.68
N LEU A 95 -6.39 -14.57 -17.54
CA LEU A 95 -5.03 -14.99 -17.21
C LEU A 95 -4.91 -16.51 -17.19
N MET A 96 -5.80 -17.20 -16.48
CA MET A 96 -5.76 -18.67 -16.39
C MET A 96 -5.92 -19.36 -17.77
N THR A 97 -6.80 -18.85 -18.62
CA THR A 97 -7.03 -19.39 -19.96
C THR A 97 -5.81 -19.23 -20.86
N ARG A 98 -5.14 -18.07 -20.83
CA ARG A 98 -3.90 -17.86 -21.61
C ARG A 98 -2.78 -18.83 -21.24
N HIS A 99 -2.75 -19.24 -19.98
CA HIS A 99 -1.76 -20.15 -19.42
C HIS A 99 -2.20 -21.63 -19.43
N ASN A 100 -3.44 -21.94 -19.87
CA ASN A 100 -4.04 -23.28 -19.81
C ASN A 100 -4.02 -23.92 -18.40
N ILE A 101 -4.25 -23.10 -17.38
CA ILE A 101 -4.28 -23.51 -15.96
C ILE A 101 -5.66 -23.25 -15.35
N GLN A 102 -5.90 -23.81 -14.17
CA GLN A 102 -7.05 -23.55 -13.32
C GLN A 102 -6.64 -23.66 -11.84
N PHE A 103 -7.43 -23.08 -10.93
CA PHE A 103 -7.18 -23.26 -9.50
C PHE A 103 -7.36 -24.72 -9.10
N LYS A 104 -6.47 -25.23 -8.23
CA LYS A 104 -6.52 -26.61 -7.77
C LYS A 104 -7.66 -26.89 -6.78
N TYR A 105 -7.87 -25.97 -5.85
CA TYR A 105 -8.78 -26.15 -4.70
C TYR A 105 -9.92 -25.14 -4.64
N ILE A 106 -9.96 -24.17 -5.55
CA ILE A 106 -10.88 -23.03 -5.48
C ILE A 106 -11.94 -23.19 -6.56
N LEU A 107 -13.20 -23.19 -6.13
CA LEU A 107 -14.34 -23.14 -7.03
C LEU A 107 -14.56 -21.68 -7.46
N GLY A 108 -14.27 -21.37 -8.72
CA GLY A 108 -14.45 -20.02 -9.27
C GLY A 108 -13.45 -19.72 -10.37
N ASP A 109 -13.65 -18.58 -11.05
CA ASP A 109 -12.82 -18.14 -12.16
C ASP A 109 -12.08 -16.82 -11.87
N LYS A 110 -12.17 -16.32 -10.64
CA LYS A 110 -11.44 -15.14 -10.16
C LYS A 110 -11.10 -15.26 -8.68
N LEU A 111 -9.86 -14.96 -8.33
CA LEU A 111 -9.39 -14.88 -6.95
C LEU A 111 -8.54 -13.64 -6.74
N ARG A 112 -8.74 -12.97 -5.61
CA ARG A 112 -7.83 -11.94 -5.09
C ARG A 112 -7.07 -12.52 -3.90
N SER A 113 -5.74 -12.55 -3.99
CA SER A 113 -4.86 -13.06 -2.94
C SER A 113 -4.07 -11.91 -2.34
N THR A 114 -4.01 -11.84 -1.01
CA THR A 114 -3.19 -10.84 -0.30
C THR A 114 -1.71 -11.09 -0.56
N HIS A 115 -0.85 -10.09 -0.30
CA HIS A 115 0.60 -10.30 -0.37
C HIS A 115 1.03 -11.48 0.53
N ASN A 116 2.00 -12.27 0.05
CA ASN A 116 2.44 -13.56 0.59
C ASN A 116 1.40 -14.68 0.57
N GLY A 117 0.17 -14.41 0.12
CA GLY A 117 -0.81 -15.45 -0.15
C GLY A 117 -0.35 -16.34 -1.29
N GLU A 118 -0.51 -17.66 -1.09
CA GLU A 118 -0.11 -18.66 -2.05
C GLU A 118 -1.32 -19.28 -2.75
N ILE A 119 -1.20 -19.48 -4.05
CA ILE A 119 -2.21 -20.13 -4.88
C ILE A 119 -1.56 -21.34 -5.54
N GLU A 120 -2.25 -22.47 -5.51
CA GLU A 120 -1.86 -23.65 -6.27
C GLU A 120 -2.76 -23.83 -7.50
N PHE A 121 -2.09 -24.01 -8.64
CA PHE A 121 -2.70 -24.22 -9.93
C PHE A 121 -2.53 -25.67 -10.37
N VAL A 122 -3.38 -26.09 -11.31
CA VAL A 122 -3.23 -27.32 -12.07
C VAL A 122 -3.48 -27.03 -13.54
N CYS A 123 -2.90 -27.85 -14.42
CA CYS A 123 -3.22 -27.76 -15.85
C CYS A 123 -4.68 -28.12 -16.09
N ILE A 124 -5.28 -27.51 -17.12
CA ILE A 124 -6.56 -27.99 -17.65
C ILE A 124 -6.39 -29.40 -18.23
N ARG A 125 -7.50 -30.13 -18.36
CA ARG A 125 -7.49 -31.53 -18.80
C ARG A 125 -6.79 -31.69 -20.16
N GLY A 126 -5.86 -32.64 -20.25
CA GLY A 126 -5.13 -32.97 -21.48
C GLY A 126 -3.90 -32.09 -21.76
N LYS A 127 -3.59 -31.15 -20.86
CA LYS A 127 -2.39 -30.31 -20.92
C LYS A 127 -1.37 -30.75 -19.88
N HIS A 128 -0.11 -30.42 -20.10
CA HIS A 128 0.99 -30.72 -19.18
C HIS A 128 1.78 -29.47 -18.84
N HIS A 129 2.41 -29.45 -17.66
CA HIS A 129 3.18 -28.30 -17.18
C HIS A 129 4.37 -28.08 -18.10
N VAL A 130 4.52 -26.83 -18.53
CA VAL A 130 5.66 -26.36 -19.30
C VAL A 130 6.18 -25.04 -18.72
N GLY A 131 7.47 -24.79 -18.90
CA GLY A 131 8.12 -23.59 -18.39
C GLY A 131 8.71 -23.76 -16.98
N THR A 132 9.21 -22.66 -16.43
CA THR A 132 10.07 -22.66 -15.23
C THR A 132 9.32 -22.35 -13.93
N TYR A 133 8.16 -21.70 -14.01
CA TYR A 133 7.37 -21.36 -12.82
C TYR A 133 6.62 -22.59 -12.29
N ALA A 134 6.78 -22.87 -10.99
CA ALA A 134 6.11 -23.98 -10.30
C ALA A 134 4.59 -23.81 -10.26
N MET A 135 3.85 -24.90 -10.00
CA MET A 135 2.39 -24.84 -9.90
C MET A 135 1.87 -24.09 -8.67
N ARG A 136 2.69 -23.95 -7.63
CA ARG A 136 2.39 -23.16 -6.44
C ARG A 136 3.10 -21.81 -6.55
N GLN A 137 2.33 -20.73 -6.49
CA GLN A 137 2.82 -19.37 -6.69
C GLN A 137 2.43 -18.47 -5.55
N ARG A 138 3.30 -17.51 -5.24
CA ARG A 138 3.11 -16.54 -4.16
C ARG A 138 2.87 -15.16 -4.73
N CYS A 139 1.93 -14.43 -4.14
CA CYS A 139 1.72 -13.03 -4.46
C CYS A 139 2.82 -12.15 -3.86
N VAL A 140 3.54 -11.40 -4.70
CA VAL A 140 4.59 -10.46 -4.30
C VAL A 140 4.18 -9.06 -4.76
N ASP A 141 3.67 -8.25 -3.84
CA ASP A 141 3.28 -6.86 -4.07
C ASP A 141 2.50 -6.61 -5.38
N GLY A 142 1.40 -7.35 -5.56
CA GLY A 142 0.53 -7.24 -6.74
C GLY A 142 1.01 -8.01 -7.97
N GLU A 143 2.20 -8.60 -7.92
CA GLU A 143 2.76 -9.42 -8.98
C GLU A 143 2.71 -10.91 -8.62
N MET A 144 2.23 -11.72 -9.55
CA MET A 144 2.22 -13.18 -9.43
C MET A 144 2.68 -13.80 -10.74
N ASN A 145 3.78 -14.53 -10.67
CA ASN A 145 4.24 -15.33 -11.80
C ASN A 145 3.27 -16.51 -11.99
N LEU A 146 2.72 -16.69 -13.18
CA LEU A 146 1.79 -17.80 -13.45
C LEU A 146 2.52 -18.96 -14.15
N PRO A 147 2.29 -20.22 -13.72
CA PRO A 147 2.75 -21.38 -14.47
C PRO A 147 2.03 -21.47 -15.82
N SER A 148 2.59 -22.23 -16.76
CA SER A 148 1.98 -22.43 -18.08
C SER A 148 1.82 -23.91 -18.38
N CYS A 149 0.79 -24.27 -19.15
CA CYS A 149 0.59 -25.63 -19.64
C CYS A 149 0.37 -25.64 -21.16
N GLN A 150 0.79 -26.72 -21.83
CA GLN A 150 0.65 -26.90 -23.28
C GLN A 150 0.12 -28.29 -23.66
#